data_AF-A0A968T2I8-F1
#
_entry.id   AF-A0A968T2I8-F1
#
_cell.length_a   1.000
_cell.length_b   1.000
_cell.length_c   1.000
_cell.angle_alpha   90.00
_cell.angle_beta   90.00
_cell.angle_gamma   90.00
#
_symmetry.space_group_name_H-M   'P 1'
#
loop_
_entity.id
_entity.type
_entity.pdbx_description
1 polymer ?
#
loop_
_entity_poly.entity_id
_entity_poly.type
_entity_poly.pdbx_seq_one_letter_code
_entity_poly.pdbx_strand_id
1 'polypeptide(L)'
;MNLTAISAPLQQLQTLEADLCARLLERDEAVRAALVAVIARQHIVLIGAPGTAKSMLVELLAERVTDTSSSSQAFVWLLTRFTTPDELFGPISVAGLKKDEYRRITTNKLPEAFFAFLDEIFKANSTVLNALLSLLNEHVFDNGTAQIRVPFNCGGGDA
;
A
#
# COMPACT_ATOMS: atom_id res chain seq x y z
N MET A 1 -16.26 -3.36 29.54
CA MET A 1 -15.99 -3.45 28.09
C MET A 1 -16.89 -4.54 27.51
N ASN A 2 -17.83 -4.19 26.62
CA ASN A 2 -18.73 -5.16 25.98
C ASN A 2 -17.96 -5.98 24.94
N LEU A 3 -17.55 -7.19 25.28
CA LEU A 3 -16.80 -8.10 24.39
C LEU A 3 -17.67 -8.70 23.27
N THR A 4 -18.99 -8.54 23.35
CA THR A 4 -19.97 -9.03 22.37
C THR A 4 -19.95 -8.28 21.03
N ALA A 5 -19.48 -7.04 20.98
CA ALA A 5 -19.36 -6.28 19.73
C ALA A 5 -18.15 -6.71 18.88
N ILE A 6 -17.12 -7.28 19.53
CA ILE A 6 -15.84 -7.63 18.89
C ILE A 6 -15.85 -9.08 18.39
N SER A 7 -16.73 -9.93 18.93
CA SER A 7 -16.76 -11.35 18.58
C SER A 7 -17.06 -11.61 17.09
N ALA A 8 -17.97 -10.86 16.48
CA ALA A 8 -18.31 -11.03 15.07
C ALA A 8 -17.16 -10.61 14.13
N PRO A 9 -16.55 -9.41 14.24
CA PRO A 9 -15.36 -9.04 13.47
C PRO A 9 -14.17 -9.98 13.69
N LEU A 10 -13.95 -10.43 14.93
CA LEU A 10 -12.87 -11.36 15.26
C LEU A 10 -13.06 -12.72 14.60
N GLN A 11 -14.29 -13.23 14.55
CA GLN A 11 -14.60 -14.48 13.87
C GLN A 11 -14.44 -14.38 12.35
N GLN A 12 -14.78 -13.24 11.75
CA GLN A 12 -14.50 -12.97 10.34
C GLN A 12 -12.99 -12.96 10.04
N LEU A 13 -12.20 -12.29 10.89
CA LEU A 13 -10.74 -12.26 10.78
C LEU A 13 -10.15 -13.67 10.89
N GLN A 14 -10.58 -14.47 11.88
CA GLN A 14 -10.12 -15.85 12.04
C GLN A 14 -10.46 -16.73 10.84
N THR A 15 -11.62 -16.51 10.20
CA THR A 15 -12.01 -17.22 8.99
C THR A 15 -11.12 -16.83 7.82
N LEU A 16 -10.83 -15.54 7.66
CA LEU A 16 -9.90 -15.04 6.65
C LEU A 16 -8.47 -15.56 6.87
N GLU A 17 -8.01 -15.58 8.11
CA GLU A 17 -6.70 -16.14 8.47
C GLU A 17 -6.62 -17.63 8.08
N ALA A 18 -7.62 -18.42 8.46
CA ALA A 18 -7.67 -19.84 8.13
C ALA A 18 -7.69 -20.09 6.60
N ASP A 19 -8.46 -19.30 5.85
CA ASP A 19 -8.51 -19.35 4.38
C ASP A 19 -7.13 -19.06 3.74
N LEU A 20 -6.41 -18.05 4.27
CA LEU A 20 -5.10 -17.65 3.77
C LEU A 20 -4.02 -18.67 4.13
N CYS A 21 -4.01 -19.17 5.36
CA CYS A 21 -3.09 -20.22 5.82
C CYS A 21 -3.28 -21.53 5.04
N ALA A 22 -4.52 -21.88 4.65
CA ALA A 22 -4.78 -23.05 3.81
C ALA A 22 -4.17 -22.92 2.40
N ARG A 23 -3.98 -21.70 1.90
CA ARG A 23 -3.38 -21.43 0.58
C ARG A 23 -1.87 -21.19 0.63
N LEU A 24 -1.33 -20.81 1.79
CA LEU A 24 0.07 -20.44 1.99
C LEU A 24 0.72 -21.37 3.02
N LEU A 25 1.42 -22.41 2.55
CA LEU A 25 2.08 -23.38 3.41
C LEU A 25 3.23 -22.73 4.22
N GLU A 26 3.31 -23.03 5.52
CA GLU A 26 4.35 -22.57 6.44
C GLU A 26 4.52 -21.05 6.54
N ARG A 27 3.42 -20.29 6.38
CA ARG A 27 3.44 -18.82 6.37
C ARG A 27 2.45 -18.18 7.37
N ASP A 28 2.02 -18.93 8.38
CA ASP A 28 1.01 -18.48 9.36
C ASP A 28 1.38 -17.14 10.04
N GLU A 29 2.65 -16.99 10.42
CA GLU A 29 3.13 -15.75 11.05
C GLU A 29 3.11 -14.55 10.10
N ALA A 30 3.49 -14.76 8.83
CA ALA A 30 3.48 -13.70 7.82
C ALA A 30 2.06 -13.27 7.46
N VAL A 31 1.12 -14.23 7.35
CA VAL A 31 -0.30 -13.97 7.12
C VAL A 31 -0.88 -13.16 8.28
N ARG A 32 -0.64 -13.60 9.53
CA ARG A 32 -1.12 -12.93 10.72
C ARG A 32 -0.55 -11.52 10.85
N ALA A 33 0.76 -11.35 10.64
CA ALA A 33 1.40 -10.04 10.68
C ALA A 33 0.84 -9.10 9.60
N ALA A 34 0.59 -9.60 8.39
CA ALA A 34 0.02 -8.81 7.32
C ALA A 34 -1.44 -8.41 7.60
N LEU A 35 -2.26 -9.31 8.14
CA LEU A 35 -3.64 -9.00 8.57
C LEU A 35 -3.66 -7.94 9.67
N VAL A 36 -2.80 -8.07 10.69
CA VAL A 36 -2.66 -7.07 11.75
C VAL A 36 -2.20 -5.74 11.18
N ALA A 37 -1.23 -5.73 10.26
CA ALA A 37 -0.77 -4.52 9.60
C ALA A 37 -1.89 -3.82 8.82
N VAL A 38 -2.72 -4.56 8.09
CA VAL A 38 -3.88 -4.02 7.37
C VAL A 38 -4.87 -3.38 8.35
N ILE A 39 -5.20 -4.04 9.46
CA ILE A 39 -6.16 -3.53 10.46
C ILE A 39 -5.60 -2.31 11.19
N ALA A 40 -4.31 -2.37 11.57
CA ALA A 40 -3.60 -1.27 12.23
C ALA A 40 -3.24 -0.14 11.27
N ARG A 41 -3.47 -0.33 9.96
CA ARG A 41 -3.08 0.58 8.87
C ARG A 41 -1.60 0.93 8.90
N GLN A 42 -0.79 -0.07 9.23
CA GLN A 42 0.66 0.01 9.28
C GLN A 42 1.28 -0.63 8.04
N HIS A 43 2.48 -0.18 7.69
CA HIS A 43 3.25 -0.75 6.61
C HIS A 43 3.99 -2.01 7.09
N ILE A 44 3.98 -3.07 6.27
CA ILE A 44 4.73 -4.29 6.53
C ILE A 44 5.80 -4.48 5.46
N VAL A 45 6.99 -4.93 5.88
CA VAL A 45 8.08 -5.30 4.98
C VAL A 45 8.29 -6.81 5.06
N LEU A 46 8.15 -7.50 3.93
CA LEU A 46 8.32 -8.95 3.84
C LEU A 46 9.71 -9.31 3.29
N ILE A 47 10.62 -9.70 4.18
CA ILE A 47 12.00 -10.08 3.82
C ILE A 47 12.11 -11.60 3.71
N GLY A 48 12.85 -12.09 2.71
CA GLY A 48 12.95 -13.52 2.42
C GLY A 48 13.43 -13.79 1.00
N ALA A 49 13.86 -15.01 0.73
CA ALA A 49 14.32 -15.45 -0.59
C ALA A 49 13.24 -15.29 -1.67
N PRO A 50 13.61 -15.10 -2.94
CA PRO A 50 12.65 -15.13 -4.06
C PRO A 50 11.94 -16.49 -4.11
N GLY A 51 10.68 -16.50 -4.57
CA GLY A 51 9.88 -17.74 -4.66
C GLY A 51 9.19 -18.16 -3.34
N THR A 52 9.18 -17.31 -2.32
CA THR A 52 8.55 -17.58 -1.02
C THR A 52 7.06 -17.22 -0.95
N ALA A 53 6.38 -17.13 -2.11
CA ALA A 53 4.95 -16.80 -2.25
C ALA A 53 4.53 -15.44 -1.64
N LYS A 54 5.47 -14.48 -1.47
CA LYS A 54 5.16 -13.14 -0.94
C LYS A 54 4.16 -12.37 -1.80
N SER A 55 4.37 -12.38 -3.12
CA SER A 55 3.46 -11.71 -4.07
C SER A 55 2.08 -12.35 -4.02
N MET A 56 2.00 -13.69 -3.91
CA MET A 56 0.74 -14.41 -3.75
C MET A 56 0.01 -14.03 -2.47
N LEU A 57 0.71 -13.90 -1.34
CA LEU A 57 0.11 -13.43 -0.08
C LEU A 57 -0.51 -12.04 -0.24
N VAL A 58 0.20 -11.15 -0.92
CA VAL A 58 -0.23 -9.77 -1.15
C VAL A 58 -1.42 -9.72 -2.11
N GLU A 59 -1.40 -10.48 -3.19
CA GLU A 59 -2.52 -10.59 -4.13
C GLU A 59 -3.79 -11.08 -3.42
N LEU A 60 -3.68 -12.14 -2.63
CA LEU A 60 -4.80 -12.66 -1.84
C LEU A 60 -5.31 -11.65 -0.80
N LEU A 61 -4.41 -10.89 -0.16
CA LEU A 61 -4.82 -9.84 0.77
C LEU A 61 -5.50 -8.68 0.04
N ALA A 62 -4.96 -8.24 -1.09
CA ALA A 62 -5.57 -7.20 -1.91
C ALA A 62 -6.99 -7.61 -2.30
N GLU A 63 -7.17 -8.81 -2.89
CA GLU A 63 -8.48 -9.35 -3.27
C GLU A 63 -9.51 -9.38 -2.12
N ARG A 64 -9.05 -9.67 -0.90
CA ARG A 64 -9.95 -9.79 0.26
C ARG A 64 -10.21 -8.45 0.96
N VAL A 65 -9.33 -7.48 0.83
CA VAL A 65 -9.41 -6.16 1.48
C VAL A 65 -10.04 -5.12 0.57
N THR A 66 -9.77 -5.16 -0.74
CA THR A 66 -10.38 -4.26 -1.71
C THR A 66 -11.69 -4.88 -2.20
N ASP A 67 -12.81 -4.39 -1.68
CA ASP A 67 -14.13 -4.71 -2.19
C ASP A 67 -14.26 -4.21 -3.63
N THR A 68 -14.80 -5.05 -4.53
CA THR A 68 -15.02 -4.77 -5.97
C THR A 68 -15.87 -3.52 -6.22
N SER A 69 -16.50 -3.01 -5.17
CA SER A 69 -17.42 -1.86 -5.15
C SER A 69 -16.74 -0.51 -4.88
N SER A 70 -15.50 -0.51 -4.38
CA SER A 70 -14.77 0.71 -3.98
C SER A 70 -13.70 1.05 -5.01
N SER A 71 -13.59 2.31 -5.41
CA SER A 71 -12.53 2.85 -6.29
C SER A 71 -11.10 2.76 -5.73
N SER A 72 -10.91 2.01 -4.65
CA SER A 72 -9.67 1.79 -3.93
C SER A 72 -8.83 0.75 -4.66
N GLN A 73 -7.99 1.21 -5.59
CA GLN A 73 -7.15 0.33 -6.39
C GLN A 73 -5.93 -0.15 -5.60
N ALA A 74 -5.62 -1.44 -5.75
CA ALA A 74 -4.34 -2.00 -5.34
C ALA A 74 -3.27 -1.58 -6.36
N PHE A 75 -2.18 -1.00 -5.87
CA PHE A 75 -1.02 -0.63 -6.67
C PHE A 75 0.07 -1.69 -6.48
N VAL A 76 0.41 -2.41 -7.55
CA VAL A 76 1.46 -3.43 -7.54
C VAL A 76 2.58 -2.98 -8.46
N TRP A 77 3.80 -2.90 -7.95
CA TRP A 77 4.96 -2.49 -8.73
C TRP A 77 6.24 -3.22 -8.32
N LEU A 78 7.02 -3.64 -9.31
CA LEU A 78 8.35 -4.20 -9.12
C LEU A 78 9.40 -3.09 -9.26
N LEU A 79 10.10 -2.79 -8.18
CA LEU A 79 11.10 -1.73 -8.15
C LEU A 79 12.44 -2.22 -8.70
N THR A 80 13.00 -1.42 -9.60
CA THR A 80 14.33 -1.64 -10.16
C THR A 80 15.18 -0.39 -10.03
N ARG A 81 16.49 -0.50 -10.27
CA ARG A 81 17.39 0.66 -10.29
C ARG A 81 17.03 1.70 -11.38
N PHE A 82 16.27 1.28 -12.39
CA PHE A 82 15.83 2.12 -13.50
C PHE A 82 14.43 2.70 -13.31
N THR A 83 13.71 2.28 -12.25
CA THR A 83 12.36 2.78 -11.98
C THR A 83 12.39 4.28 -11.77
N THR A 84 11.59 4.99 -12.55
CA THR A 84 11.50 6.44 -12.46
C THR A 84 10.39 6.86 -11.50
N PRO A 85 10.51 8.04 -10.86
CA PRO A 85 9.41 8.58 -10.05
C PRO A 85 8.10 8.70 -10.83
N ASP A 86 8.16 8.95 -12.14
CA ASP A 86 6.97 9.12 -12.99
C ASP A 86 6.19 7.81 -13.17
N GLU A 87 6.85 6.66 -13.06
CA GLU A 87 6.18 5.35 -13.07
C GLU A 87 5.33 5.14 -11.81
N LEU A 88 5.85 5.55 -10.65
CA LEU A 88 5.24 5.34 -9.33
C LEU A 88 4.22 6.42 -8.96
N PHE A 89 4.55 7.68 -9.23
CA PHE A 89 3.78 8.86 -8.83
C PHE A 89 3.02 9.48 -9.99
N GLY A 90 3.28 9.04 -11.22
CA GLY A 90 2.63 9.52 -12.44
C GLY A 90 3.41 10.58 -13.18
N PRO A 91 3.13 10.76 -14.49
CA PRO A 91 3.85 11.71 -15.34
C PRO A 91 3.52 13.15 -14.99
N ILE A 92 4.44 14.05 -15.34
CA ILE A 92 4.22 15.49 -15.21
C ILE A 92 3.12 15.92 -16.19
N SER A 93 2.18 16.73 -15.70
CA SER A 93 1.11 17.29 -16.51
C SER A 93 1.65 18.35 -17.45
N VAL A 94 1.72 18.03 -18.76
CA VAL A 94 2.12 18.99 -19.81
C VAL A 94 1.23 20.24 -19.82
N ALA A 95 -0.05 20.08 -19.50
CA ALA A 95 -1.00 21.20 -19.41
C ALA A 95 -0.73 22.12 -18.20
N GLY A 96 -0.23 21.56 -17.08
CA GLY A 96 0.22 22.34 -15.93
C GLY A 96 1.54 23.05 -16.23
N LEU A 97 2.48 22.36 -16.87
CA LEU A 97 3.79 22.92 -17.23
C LEU A 97 3.67 24.14 -18.15
N LYS A 98 2.69 24.13 -19.07
CA LYS A 98 2.36 25.31 -19.92
C LYS A 98 1.89 26.54 -19.14
N LYS A 99 1.53 26.38 -17.86
CA LYS A 99 1.10 27.43 -16.93
C LYS A 99 2.13 27.67 -15.81
N ASP A 100 3.36 27.20 -15.97
CA ASP A 100 4.41 27.19 -14.95
C ASP A 100 4.03 26.43 -13.66
N GLU A 101 3.06 25.53 -13.74
CA GLU A 101 2.65 24.65 -12.64
C GLU A 101 3.30 23.28 -12.76
N TYR A 102 4.25 22.98 -11.89
CA TYR A 102 4.83 21.64 -11.79
C TYR A 102 3.90 20.72 -11.00
N ARG A 103 3.11 19.89 -11.71
CA ARG A 103 2.17 18.92 -11.11
C ARG A 103 2.25 17.56 -11.81
N ARG A 104 2.12 16.47 -11.07
CA ARG A 104 1.99 15.11 -11.58
C ARG A 104 0.55 14.64 -11.63
N ILE A 105 0.26 13.75 -12.57
CA ILE A 105 -1.02 13.08 -12.72
C ILE A 105 -0.98 11.80 -11.88
N THR A 106 -1.49 11.86 -10.65
CA THR A 106 -1.46 10.77 -9.66
C THR A 106 -2.56 9.73 -9.83
N THR A 107 -3.38 9.85 -10.87
CA THR A 107 -4.52 8.96 -11.12
C THR A 107 -4.09 7.50 -11.25
N ASN A 108 -4.63 6.62 -10.40
CA ASN A 108 -4.31 5.19 -10.33
C ASN A 108 -2.82 4.92 -10.03
N LYS A 109 -2.17 5.83 -9.31
CA LYS A 109 -0.76 5.73 -8.90
C LYS A 109 -0.64 5.56 -7.39
N LEU A 110 0.59 5.34 -6.94
CA LEU A 110 0.92 5.08 -5.53
C LEU A 110 0.27 6.10 -4.55
N PRO A 111 0.21 7.41 -4.82
CA PRO A 111 -0.40 8.39 -3.91
C PRO A 111 -1.93 8.28 -3.74
N GLU A 112 -2.63 7.59 -4.64
CA GLU A 112 -4.09 7.39 -4.59
C GLU A 112 -4.45 5.95 -4.21
N ALA A 113 -3.47 5.05 -4.14
CA ALA A 113 -3.67 3.65 -3.84
C ALA A 113 -4.03 3.44 -2.36
N PHE A 114 -5.05 2.63 -2.10
CA PHE A 114 -5.40 2.21 -0.74
C PHE A 114 -4.49 1.10 -0.24
N PHE A 115 -4.07 0.22 -1.15
CA PHE A 115 -3.17 -0.88 -0.89
C PHE A 115 -2.03 -0.82 -1.90
N ALA A 116 -0.79 -0.88 -1.43
CA ALA A 116 0.38 -0.80 -2.30
C ALA A 116 1.36 -1.93 -1.98
N PHE A 117 1.81 -2.61 -3.03
CA PHE A 117 2.86 -3.61 -2.97
C PHE A 117 4.03 -3.19 -3.84
N LEU A 118 5.18 -3.07 -3.19
CA LEU A 118 6.44 -2.68 -3.80
C LEU A 118 7.42 -3.83 -3.62
N ASP A 119 7.59 -4.61 -4.68
CA ASP A 119 8.58 -5.70 -4.69
C ASP A 119 9.97 -5.14 -4.99
N GLU A 120 11.00 -5.81 -4.46
CA GLU A 120 12.41 -5.41 -4.60
C GLU A 120 12.71 -3.95 -4.22
N ILE A 121 12.03 -3.41 -3.19
CA ILE A 121 12.19 -2.01 -2.73
C ILE A 121 13.66 -1.60 -2.48
N PHE A 122 14.49 -2.53 -2.01
CA PHE A 122 15.91 -2.29 -1.78
C PHE A 122 16.75 -2.13 -3.07
N LYS A 123 16.21 -2.45 -4.24
CA LYS A 123 16.86 -2.23 -5.55
C LYS A 123 16.46 -0.91 -6.21
N ALA A 124 15.54 -0.16 -5.63
CA ALA A 124 15.14 1.15 -6.12
C ALA A 124 16.30 2.15 -6.07
N ASN A 125 16.26 3.18 -6.93
CA ASN A 125 17.23 4.27 -6.85
C ASN A 125 16.94 5.20 -5.65
N SER A 126 17.92 6.03 -5.31
CA SER A 126 17.85 6.96 -4.17
C SER A 126 16.68 7.96 -4.29
N THR A 127 16.36 8.43 -5.49
CA THR A 127 15.24 9.36 -5.72
C THR A 127 13.90 8.72 -5.34
N VAL A 128 13.67 7.49 -5.79
CA VAL A 128 12.47 6.72 -5.45
C VAL A 128 12.42 6.41 -3.96
N LEU A 129 13.53 5.96 -3.36
CA LEU A 129 13.59 5.64 -1.93
C LEU A 129 13.27 6.86 -1.06
N ASN A 130 13.83 8.03 -1.36
CA ASN A 130 13.54 9.26 -0.61
C ASN A 130 12.07 9.67 -0.73
N ALA A 131 11.49 9.58 -1.94
CA ALA A 131 10.09 9.88 -2.14
C ALA A 131 9.17 8.89 -1.39
N LEU A 132 9.55 7.60 -1.35
CA LEU A 132 8.85 6.60 -0.55
C LEU A 132 8.98 6.87 0.95
N LEU A 133 10.12 7.32 1.44
CA LEU A 133 10.30 7.67 2.86
C LEU A 133 9.36 8.79 3.29
N SER A 134 9.28 9.89 2.51
CA SER A 134 8.32 10.97 2.79
C SER A 134 6.89 10.46 2.77
N LEU A 135 6.53 9.64 1.78
CA LEU A 135 5.18 9.10 1.66
C LEU A 135 4.81 8.14 2.81
N LEU A 136 5.73 7.27 3.24
CA LEU A 136 5.49 6.28 4.29
C LEU A 136 5.54 6.89 5.70
N ASN A 137 6.41 7.87 5.92
CA ASN A 137 6.61 8.47 7.25
C ASN A 137 5.66 9.64 7.51
N GLU A 138 5.40 10.47 6.51
CA GLU A 138 4.60 11.70 6.66
C GLU A 138 3.16 11.53 6.16
N HIS A 139 2.86 10.42 5.46
CA HIS A 139 1.57 10.19 4.79
C HIS A 139 1.16 11.32 3.83
N VAL A 140 2.15 12.04 3.31
CA VAL A 140 2.00 13.18 2.40
C VAL A 140 2.87 12.96 1.17
N PHE A 141 2.34 13.33 0.01
CA PHE A 141 3.06 13.36 -1.25
C PHE A 141 3.11 14.80 -1.77
N ASP A 142 4.32 15.34 -1.93
CA ASP A 142 4.56 16.64 -2.55
C ASP A 142 4.34 16.56 -4.06
N ASN A 143 3.20 17.07 -4.53
CA ASN A 143 2.88 17.16 -5.95
C ASN A 143 3.28 18.51 -6.56
N GLY A 144 4.45 19.02 -6.18
CA GLY A 144 4.96 20.33 -6.57
C GLY A 144 4.31 21.47 -5.80
N THR A 145 3.25 22.07 -6.34
CA THR A 145 2.57 23.22 -5.71
C THR A 145 1.55 22.83 -4.63
N ALA A 146 1.18 21.56 -4.55
CA ALA A 146 0.20 21.06 -3.59
C ALA A 146 0.70 19.78 -2.90
N GLN A 147 0.40 19.67 -1.62
CA GLN A 147 0.58 18.44 -0.85
C GLN A 147 -0.68 17.58 -0.95
N ILE A 148 -0.53 16.36 -1.44
CA ILE A 148 -1.60 15.37 -1.49
C ILE A 148 -1.48 14.51 -0.24
N ARG A 149 -2.53 14.50 0.58
CA ARG A 149 -2.62 13.55 1.69
C ARG A 149 -2.96 12.18 1.12
N VAL A 150 -2.08 11.22 1.35
CA VAL A 150 -2.23 9.86 0.82
C VAL A 150 -3.27 9.14 1.67
N PRO A 151 -4.23 8.40 1.08
CA PRO A 151 -5.37 7.81 1.80
C PRO A 151 -4.99 6.64 2.73
N PHE A 152 -3.71 6.46 3.06
CA PHE A 152 -3.27 5.66 4.20
C PHE A 152 -3.85 6.29 5.48
N ASN A 153 -5.10 5.93 5.79
CA ASN A 153 -5.92 6.61 6.78
C ASN A 153 -5.43 6.30 8.20
N CYS A 154 -4.35 6.94 8.65
CA CYS A 154 -4.21 7.24 10.06
C CYS A 154 -5.15 8.43 10.35
N GLY A 155 -6.31 8.14 10.94
CA GLY A 155 -7.28 9.13 11.33
C GLY A 155 -6.70 10.02 12.44
N GLY A 156 -6.14 11.16 12.05
CA GLY A 156 -6.05 12.33 12.92
C GLY A 156 -7.34 13.13 12.75
N GLY A 157 -8.38 12.73 13.47
CA GLY A 157 -9.55 13.55 13.72
C GLY A 157 -9.42 14.11 15.13
N ASP A 158 -8.91 15.34 15.25
CA ASP A 158 -9.24 16.18 16.39
C ASP A 158 -10.69 16.64 16.21
N ALA A 159 -11.59 16.08 17.02
CA ALA A 159 -12.87 16.66 17.43
C ALA A 159 -13.38 15.95 18.69
#